data_AF-A0A0J5FR57-F1
#
_entry.id   AF-A0A0J5FR57-F1
#
_cell.length_a   1.000
_cell.length_b   1.000
_cell.length_c   1.000
_cell.angle_alpha   90.00
_cell.angle_beta   90.00
_cell.angle_gamma   90.00
#
_symmetry.space_group_name_H-M   'P 1'
#
loop_
_entity.id
_entity.type
_entity.pdbx_description
1 polymer ?
#
loop_
_entity_poly.entity_id
_entity_poly.type
_entity_poly.pdbx_seq_one_letter_code
_entity_poly.pdbx_strand_id
1 'polypeptide(L)'
;VDLWGTKNTTVDNNGFLKKASPIIQIHPNGKFITNDESEGATVTKLGTGHYQISGVLGYNADGAWGVHGGISSPKNNNGLELIYLDDKVHKDGTITIETFHRQHTHLPKQFQNKRIKALVDGEKVYYADGEPCDIPEGCRLDVRVQMPEDSVWNVGQGEVNSEP
;
A
#
# COMPACT_ATOMS: atom_id res chain seq x y z
N VAL A 1 16.72 -19.89 19.81
CA VAL A 1 17.54 -19.15 18.82
C VAL A 1 16.75 -19.19 17.53
N ASP A 2 16.15 -18.07 17.12
CA ASP A 2 15.41 -18.05 15.86
C ASP A 2 16.43 -18.11 14.72
N LEU A 3 16.41 -19.19 13.93
CA LEU A 3 17.26 -19.31 12.76
C LEU A 3 16.69 -18.41 11.66
N TRP A 4 17.48 -17.45 11.18
CA TRP A 4 17.12 -16.61 10.05
C TRP A 4 17.43 -17.38 8.76
N GLY A 5 16.44 -17.51 7.88
CA GLY A 5 16.54 -18.24 6.61
C GLY A 5 15.61 -17.65 5.55
N THR A 6 15.65 -18.18 4.33
CA THR A 6 14.86 -17.67 3.19
C THR A 6 13.35 -17.68 3.40
N LYS A 7 12.84 -18.46 4.38
CA LYS A 7 11.41 -18.54 4.72
C LYS A 7 10.92 -17.44 5.66
N ASN A 8 11.79 -16.79 6.44
CA ASN A 8 11.39 -15.77 7.43
C ASN A 8 12.12 -14.43 7.23
N THR A 9 12.85 -14.29 6.13
CA THR A 9 13.56 -13.06 5.77
C THR A 9 13.32 -12.65 4.32
N THR A 10 13.19 -11.35 4.09
CA THR A 10 13.22 -10.71 2.78
C THR A 10 14.49 -9.87 2.65
N VAL A 11 15.02 -9.72 1.45
CA VAL A 11 16.16 -8.83 1.19
C VAL A 11 15.62 -7.49 0.71
N ASP A 12 16.04 -6.39 1.33
CA ASP A 12 15.64 -5.06 0.87
C ASP A 12 16.41 -4.61 -0.39
N ASN A 13 16.00 -3.48 -0.99
CA ASN A 13 16.64 -2.93 -2.20
C ASN A 13 18.13 -2.55 -2.00
N ASN A 14 18.63 -2.61 -0.77
CA ASN A 14 20.01 -2.30 -0.39
C ASN A 14 20.81 -3.56 0.00
N GLY A 15 20.21 -4.76 -0.11
CA GLY A 15 20.88 -6.03 0.17
C GLY A 15 20.85 -6.47 1.64
N PHE A 16 20.09 -5.81 2.51
CA PHE A 16 19.97 -6.19 3.92
C PHE A 16 18.83 -7.20 4.15
N LEU A 17 19.12 -8.25 4.92
CA LEU A 17 18.12 -9.19 5.42
C LEU A 17 17.18 -8.49 6.41
N LYS A 18 15.89 -8.49 6.10
CA LYS A 18 14.79 -8.01 6.94
C LYS A 18 13.84 -9.14 7.23
N LYS A 19 13.04 -9.02 8.27
CA LYS A 19 11.96 -9.97 8.55
C LYS A 19 10.97 -10.01 7.37
N ALA A 20 10.65 -11.21 6.89
CA ALA A 20 9.58 -11.49 5.94
C ALA A 20 8.29 -10.74 6.36
N SER A 21 7.60 -10.15 5.40
CA SER A 21 6.61 -9.09 5.65
C SER A 21 5.44 -9.21 4.68
N PRO A 22 4.21 -9.44 5.15
CA PRO A 22 3.03 -9.44 4.27
C PRO A 22 2.82 -8.07 3.65
N ILE A 23 2.94 -7.96 2.32
CA ILE A 23 2.82 -6.70 1.57
C ILE A 23 1.86 -6.88 0.40
N ILE A 24 0.93 -5.95 0.26
CA ILE A 24 -0.01 -5.84 -0.84
C ILE A 24 0.30 -4.58 -1.63
N GLN A 25 0.54 -4.74 -2.93
CA GLN A 25 0.70 -3.62 -3.85
C GLN A 25 -0.65 -3.29 -4.49
N ILE A 26 -1.07 -2.02 -4.48
CA ILE A 26 -2.35 -1.58 -5.05
C ILE A 26 -2.10 -0.61 -6.19
N HIS A 27 -2.69 -0.88 -7.36
CA HIS A 27 -2.54 -0.07 -8.57
C HIS A 27 -3.79 0.79 -8.86
N PRO A 28 -3.68 1.85 -9.69
CA PRO A 28 -4.75 2.83 -9.94
C PRO A 28 -6.11 2.24 -10.31
N ASN A 29 -6.10 1.19 -11.13
CA ASN A 29 -7.30 0.49 -11.61
C ASN A 29 -7.87 -0.53 -10.61
N GLY A 30 -7.29 -0.67 -9.42
CA GLY A 30 -7.70 -1.66 -8.42
C GLY A 30 -7.04 -3.03 -8.57
N LYS A 31 -6.20 -3.25 -9.60
CA LYS A 31 -5.34 -4.43 -9.64
C LYS A 31 -4.39 -4.40 -8.45
N PHE A 32 -4.08 -5.58 -7.94
CA PHE A 32 -3.19 -5.74 -6.81
C PHE A 32 -2.26 -6.93 -6.98
N ILE A 33 -1.16 -6.92 -6.23
CA ILE A 33 -0.17 -8.00 -6.17
C ILE A 33 0.08 -8.30 -4.69
N THR A 34 0.01 -9.58 -4.31
CA THR A 34 0.42 -10.09 -3.00
C THR A 34 1.77 -10.78 -3.13
N ASN A 35 2.57 -10.73 -2.07
CA ASN A 35 3.66 -11.70 -1.88
C ASN A 35 3.16 -12.97 -1.18
N ASP A 36 4.03 -13.96 -1.05
CA ASP A 36 3.70 -15.24 -0.41
C ASP A 36 3.14 -15.03 1.01
N GLU A 37 3.72 -14.12 1.80
CA GLU A 37 3.28 -13.86 3.17
C GLU A 37 1.94 -13.14 3.28
N SER A 38 1.40 -12.58 2.18
CA SER A 38 0.07 -11.95 2.13
C SER A 38 -0.92 -12.73 1.26
N GLU A 39 -0.60 -13.98 0.92
CA GLU A 39 -1.50 -14.86 0.19
C GLU A 39 -2.85 -14.99 0.92
N GLY A 40 -3.95 -14.86 0.18
CA GLY A 40 -5.31 -14.85 0.70
C GLY A 40 -5.87 -13.45 0.97
N ALA A 41 -5.03 -12.41 1.00
CA ALA A 41 -5.50 -11.04 1.01
C ALA A 41 -6.04 -10.62 -0.36
N THR A 42 -7.07 -9.77 -0.37
CA THR A 42 -7.70 -9.29 -1.61
C THR A 42 -7.92 -7.79 -1.57
N VAL A 43 -7.94 -7.15 -2.74
CA VAL A 43 -8.26 -5.73 -2.87
C VAL A 43 -9.45 -5.54 -3.81
N THR A 44 -10.42 -4.76 -3.36
CA THR A 44 -11.57 -4.34 -4.16
C THR A 44 -11.55 -2.83 -4.33
N LYS A 45 -11.67 -2.35 -5.57
CA LYS A 45 -11.87 -0.92 -5.86
C LYS A 45 -13.36 -0.60 -5.81
N LEU A 46 -13.76 0.24 -4.86
CA LEU A 46 -15.16 0.61 -4.62
C LEU A 46 -15.59 1.86 -5.41
N GLY A 47 -14.62 2.67 -5.84
CA GLY A 47 -14.86 3.89 -6.60
C GLY A 47 -13.55 4.60 -6.95
N THR A 48 -13.64 5.82 -7.47
CA THR A 48 -12.46 6.65 -7.72
C THR A 48 -11.71 6.91 -6.43
N GLY A 49 -10.46 6.49 -6.38
CA GLY A 49 -9.57 6.64 -5.24
C GLY A 49 -9.97 5.81 -4.02
N HIS A 50 -10.94 4.90 -4.11
CA HIS A 50 -11.45 4.16 -2.95
C HIS A 50 -11.14 2.67 -3.09
N TYR A 51 -10.31 2.16 -2.19
CA TYR A 51 -9.81 0.78 -2.19
C TYR A 51 -10.12 0.11 -0.84
N GLN A 52 -10.52 -1.15 -0.87
CA GLN A 52 -10.76 -1.96 0.32
C GLN A 52 -9.89 -3.21 0.29
N ILE A 53 -9.15 -3.46 1.37
CA ILE A 53 -8.32 -4.65 1.59
C ILE A 53 -9.06 -5.58 2.54
N SER A 54 -9.23 -6.84 2.17
CA SER A 54 -9.90 -7.89 2.96
C SER A 54 -9.01 -9.13 3.11
N GLY A 55 -9.33 -10.02 4.05
CA GLY A 55 -8.50 -11.20 4.37
C GLY A 55 -7.30 -10.89 5.26
N VAL A 56 -7.35 -9.77 5.99
CA VAL A 56 -6.27 -9.25 6.84
C VAL A 56 -6.83 -8.81 8.19
N LEU A 57 -5.97 -8.67 9.20
CA LEU A 57 -6.28 -8.22 10.56
C LEU A 57 -5.88 -6.75 10.81
N GLY A 58 -5.92 -5.94 9.75
CA GLY A 58 -5.41 -4.57 9.75
C GLY A 58 -3.93 -4.50 9.34
N TYR A 59 -3.28 -3.41 9.71
CA TYR A 59 -1.87 -3.21 9.42
C TYR A 59 -0.97 -4.11 10.25
N ASN A 60 0.22 -4.38 9.71
CA ASN A 60 1.19 -5.18 10.43
C ASN A 60 1.58 -4.54 11.78
N ALA A 61 1.47 -5.31 12.86
CA ALA A 61 1.62 -4.81 14.22
C ALA A 61 3.07 -4.68 14.70
N ASP A 62 4.07 -5.12 13.91
CA ASP A 62 5.47 -5.18 14.37
C ASP A 62 6.18 -3.81 14.41
N GLY A 63 5.53 -2.75 13.94
CA GLY A 63 6.03 -1.38 13.98
C GLY A 63 7.28 -1.11 13.12
N ALA A 64 7.77 -2.09 12.34
CA ALA A 64 9.04 -1.98 11.61
C ALA A 64 9.01 -0.95 10.46
N TRP A 65 7.82 -0.50 10.06
CA TRP A 65 7.61 0.54 9.04
C TRP A 65 7.10 1.88 9.63
N GLY A 66 7.13 2.02 10.95
CA GLY A 66 6.76 3.25 11.66
C GLY A 66 5.29 3.32 12.13
N VAL A 67 4.93 4.48 12.69
CA VAL A 67 3.63 4.76 13.36
C VAL A 67 2.47 4.91 12.37
N HIS A 68 2.75 5.13 11.08
CA HIS A 68 1.76 5.47 10.04
C HIS A 68 1.18 4.23 9.34
N GLY A 69 0.76 3.23 10.11
CA GLY A 69 -0.07 2.13 9.61
C GLY A 69 0.51 1.36 8.41
N GLY A 70 1.83 1.30 8.20
CA GLY A 70 2.40 0.43 7.17
C GLY A 70 2.00 0.72 5.70
N ILE A 71 1.54 1.92 5.35
CA ILE A 71 1.29 2.32 3.95
C ILE A 71 2.44 3.20 3.42
N SER A 72 2.91 2.90 2.21
CA SER A 72 3.78 3.77 1.41
C SER A 72 2.99 4.43 0.27
N SER A 73 2.99 5.77 0.26
CA SER A 73 2.38 6.60 -0.80
C SER A 73 3.39 6.94 -1.89
N PRO A 74 2.99 7.06 -3.17
CA PRO A 74 3.89 7.47 -4.24
C PRO A 74 4.40 8.90 -4.05
N LYS A 75 5.70 9.10 -4.29
CA LYS A 75 6.42 10.37 -4.12
C LYS A 75 7.08 10.80 -5.43
N ASN A 76 7.24 12.10 -5.62
CA ASN A 76 8.09 12.63 -6.68
C ASN A 76 9.59 12.57 -6.30
N ASN A 77 10.46 13.00 -7.22
CA ASN A 77 11.92 13.01 -7.03
C ASN A 77 12.40 13.89 -5.87
N ASN A 78 11.55 14.78 -5.36
CA ASN A 78 11.84 15.62 -4.19
C ASN A 78 11.33 15.01 -2.88
N GLY A 79 10.84 13.76 -2.92
CA GLY A 79 10.30 13.06 -1.75
C GLY A 79 8.90 13.52 -1.31
N LEU A 80 8.23 14.34 -2.11
CA LEU A 80 6.90 14.86 -1.81
C LEU A 80 5.83 13.89 -2.33
N GLU A 81 4.85 13.56 -1.48
CA GLU A 81 3.75 12.66 -1.83
C GLU A 81 2.87 13.25 -2.95
N LEU A 82 2.45 12.41 -3.89
CA LEU A 82 1.61 12.82 -5.01
C LEU A 82 0.11 12.87 -4.67
N ILE A 83 -0.27 12.20 -3.58
CA ILE A 83 -1.65 12.06 -3.10
C ILE A 83 -1.70 12.15 -1.58
N TYR A 84 -2.83 12.60 -1.05
CA TYR A 84 -3.22 12.35 0.34
C TYR A 84 -3.82 10.95 0.45
N LEU A 85 -3.69 10.36 1.63
CA LEU A 85 -4.32 9.11 2.02
C LEU A 85 -5.21 9.39 3.22
N ASP A 86 -6.45 8.92 3.16
CA ASP A 86 -7.34 8.79 4.32
C ASP A 86 -7.66 7.31 4.46
N ASP A 87 -7.27 6.70 5.58
CA ASP A 87 -7.37 5.27 5.77
C ASP A 87 -8.02 4.90 7.10
N LYS A 88 -8.64 3.73 7.11
CA LYS A 88 -9.36 3.23 8.28
C LYS A 88 -9.28 1.72 8.37
N VAL A 89 -8.87 1.24 9.53
CA VAL A 89 -8.99 -0.18 9.91
C VAL A 89 -10.33 -0.40 10.59
N HIS A 90 -11.10 -1.36 10.10
CA HIS A 90 -12.39 -1.76 10.64
C HIS A 90 -12.22 -2.86 11.70
N LYS A 91 -13.27 -3.11 12.50
CA LYS A 91 -13.23 -4.07 13.61
C LYS A 91 -12.96 -5.51 13.16
N ASP A 92 -13.33 -5.84 11.93
CA ASP A 92 -13.11 -7.15 11.31
C ASP A 92 -11.72 -7.27 10.66
N GLY A 93 -10.87 -6.24 10.79
CA GLY A 93 -9.53 -6.21 10.23
C GLY A 93 -9.45 -5.64 8.80
N THR A 94 -10.59 -5.46 8.14
CA THR A 94 -10.65 -4.85 6.80
C THR A 94 -10.05 -3.45 6.82
N ILE A 95 -9.38 -3.05 5.74
CA ILE A 95 -8.77 -1.72 5.62
C ILE A 95 -9.42 -0.98 4.45
N THR A 96 -9.93 0.22 4.68
CA THR A 96 -10.36 1.13 3.62
C THR A 96 -9.30 2.20 3.42
N ILE A 97 -8.97 2.51 2.17
CA ILE A 97 -8.04 3.58 1.79
C ILE A 97 -8.72 4.45 0.74
N GLU A 98 -8.84 5.73 1.02
CA GLU A 98 -9.29 6.77 0.11
C GLU A 98 -8.13 7.70 -0.28
N THR A 99 -8.04 8.03 -1.57
CA THR A 99 -6.92 8.80 -2.12
C THR A 99 -7.40 10.11 -2.75
N PHE A 100 -6.65 11.18 -2.48
CA PHE A 100 -6.99 12.54 -2.93
C PHE A 100 -5.78 13.23 -3.55
N HIS A 101 -6.01 14.14 -4.49
CA HIS A 101 -4.92 14.82 -5.17
C HIS A 101 -4.19 15.75 -4.19
N ARG A 102 -2.86 15.66 -4.15
CA ARG A 102 -2.02 16.56 -3.36
C ARG A 102 -1.21 17.47 -4.28
N GLN A 103 -1.60 18.74 -4.34
CA GLN A 103 -1.03 19.72 -5.26
C GLN A 103 0.25 20.40 -4.72
N HIS A 104 0.40 20.48 -3.39
CA HIS A 104 1.46 21.26 -2.72
C HIS A 104 1.38 22.77 -3.01
N THR A 105 0.21 23.36 -2.80
CA THR A 105 -0.10 24.78 -3.10
C THR A 105 0.83 25.80 -2.42
N HIS A 106 1.49 25.41 -1.33
CA HIS A 106 2.49 26.21 -0.61
C HIS A 106 3.82 26.38 -1.36
N LEU A 107 4.08 25.58 -2.41
CA LEU A 107 5.30 25.67 -3.21
C LEU A 107 5.15 26.64 -4.40
N PRO A 108 6.27 27.16 -4.94
CA PRO A 108 6.27 27.89 -6.21
C PRO A 108 5.58 27.08 -7.33
N LYS A 109 4.88 27.78 -8.24
CA LYS A 109 3.98 27.17 -9.25
C LYS A 109 4.62 26.05 -10.08
N GLN A 110 5.92 26.13 -10.36
CA GLN A 110 6.68 25.15 -11.13
C GLN A 110 6.98 23.85 -10.37
N PHE A 111 6.91 23.88 -9.03
CA PHE A 111 7.15 22.72 -8.16
C PHE A 111 5.84 22.13 -7.60
N GLN A 112 4.69 22.77 -7.88
CA GLN A 112 3.39 22.22 -7.55
C GLN A 112 3.09 21.00 -8.42
N ASN A 113 2.53 19.97 -7.79
CA ASN A 113 2.08 18.76 -8.47
C ASN A 113 0.78 19.07 -9.24
N LYS A 114 0.89 19.69 -10.42
CA LYS A 114 -0.27 19.97 -11.28
C LYS A 114 -0.58 18.76 -12.15
N ARG A 115 -1.52 17.92 -11.71
CA ARG A 115 -1.92 16.71 -12.42
C ARG A 115 -3.14 16.96 -13.31
N ILE A 116 -3.04 16.55 -14.57
CA ILE A 116 -4.16 16.59 -15.52
C ILE A 116 -5.15 15.48 -15.15
N LYS A 117 -6.41 15.83 -15.01
CA LYS A 117 -7.55 14.91 -14.77
C LYS A 117 -8.14 14.42 -16.08
N ALA A 118 -8.36 15.33 -17.03
CA ALA A 118 -8.99 15.04 -18.30
C ALA A 118 -8.58 16.06 -19.37
N LEU A 119 -8.81 15.71 -20.63
CA LEU A 119 -8.85 16.64 -21.75
C LEU A 119 -10.31 16.80 -22.16
N VAL A 120 -10.84 18.03 -22.08
CA VAL A 120 -12.22 18.37 -22.49
C VAL A 120 -12.09 19.39 -23.60
N ASP A 121 -12.58 19.06 -24.80
CA ASP A 121 -12.49 19.92 -25.99
C ASP A 121 -11.08 20.44 -26.32
N GLY A 122 -10.05 19.62 -26.02
CA GLY A 122 -8.64 19.97 -26.21
C GLY A 122 -8.03 20.78 -25.06
N GLU A 123 -8.82 21.18 -24.08
CA GLU A 123 -8.35 21.89 -22.88
C GLU A 123 -8.01 20.94 -21.74
N LYS A 124 -6.92 21.24 -21.01
CA LYS A 124 -6.48 20.47 -19.85
C LYS A 124 -7.28 20.86 -18.63
N VAL A 125 -8.06 19.92 -18.10
CA VAL A 125 -8.69 20.02 -16.79
C VAL A 125 -7.74 19.43 -15.75
N TYR A 126 -7.41 20.20 -14.72
CA TYR A 126 -6.52 19.77 -13.64
C TYR A 126 -7.33 19.37 -12.41
N TYR A 127 -6.78 18.46 -11.61
CA TYR A 127 -7.32 18.20 -10.28
C TYR A 127 -7.16 19.43 -9.38
N ALA A 128 -8.15 19.65 -8.51
CA ALA A 128 -8.01 20.55 -7.37
C ALA A 128 -7.28 19.86 -6.20
N ASP A 129 -6.61 20.62 -5.34
CA ASP A 129 -6.02 20.08 -4.12
C ASP A 129 -7.12 19.48 -3.22
N GLY A 130 -6.91 18.26 -2.75
CA GLY A 130 -7.89 17.50 -1.96
C GLY A 130 -9.02 16.87 -2.78
N GLU A 131 -9.01 16.95 -4.11
CA GLU A 131 -10.04 16.30 -4.94
C GLU A 131 -9.87 14.77 -4.92
N PRO A 132 -10.95 13.97 -4.70
CA PRO A 132 -10.88 12.51 -4.78
C PRO A 132 -10.34 12.06 -6.13
N CYS A 133 -9.37 11.17 -6.11
CA CYS A 133 -8.70 10.75 -7.33
C CYS A 133 -8.04 9.38 -7.15
N ASP A 134 -7.88 8.63 -8.23
CA ASP A 134 -7.10 7.40 -8.19
C ASP A 134 -5.61 7.66 -7.92
N ILE A 135 -4.93 6.60 -7.47
CA ILE A 135 -3.46 6.52 -7.44
C ILE A 135 -2.92 6.99 -8.81
N PRO A 136 -1.86 7.81 -8.87
CA PRO A 136 -1.32 8.26 -10.15
C PRO A 136 -0.94 7.09 -11.07
N GLU A 137 -1.15 7.26 -12.37
CA GLU A 137 -0.72 6.27 -13.36
C GLU A 137 0.78 5.96 -13.25
N GLY A 138 1.14 4.69 -13.43
CA GLY A 138 2.51 4.20 -13.25
C GLY A 138 2.99 4.12 -11.79
N CYS A 139 2.16 4.49 -10.82
CA CYS A 139 2.45 4.36 -9.40
C CYS A 139 1.68 3.19 -8.75
N ARG A 140 1.90 2.99 -7.45
CA ARG A 140 1.17 2.06 -6.60
C ARG A 140 1.21 2.53 -5.14
N LEU A 141 0.35 1.93 -4.32
CA LEU A 141 0.53 1.91 -2.87
C LEU A 141 1.18 0.58 -2.48
N ASP A 142 2.11 0.61 -1.53
CA ASP A 142 2.60 -0.60 -0.87
C ASP A 142 2.00 -0.62 0.54
N VAL A 143 1.20 -1.64 0.87
CA VAL A 143 0.46 -1.75 2.14
C VAL A 143 0.92 -2.99 2.88
N ARG A 144 1.45 -2.80 4.08
CA ARG A 144 1.93 -3.88 4.94
C ARG A 144 0.85 -4.30 5.93
N VAL A 145 0.48 -5.58 5.88
CA VAL A 145 -0.71 -6.08 6.58
C VAL A 145 -0.36 -7.12 7.65
N GLN A 146 -1.26 -7.30 8.59
CA GLN A 146 -1.25 -8.43 9.49
C GLN A 146 -2.13 -9.54 8.91
N MET A 147 -1.55 -10.73 8.69
CA MET A 147 -2.33 -11.89 8.25
C MET A 147 -2.87 -12.68 9.44
N PRO A 148 -4.03 -13.34 9.30
CA PRO A 148 -4.51 -14.35 10.25
C PRO A 148 -3.52 -15.51 10.45
N GLU A 149 -3.53 -16.13 11.63
CA GLU A 149 -2.66 -17.28 11.94
C GLU A 149 -3.00 -18.51 11.09
N ASP A 150 -4.26 -18.64 10.67
CA ASP A 150 -4.75 -19.69 9.76
C ASP A 150 -4.64 -19.30 8.28
N SER A 151 -3.90 -18.24 7.95
CA SER A 151 -3.59 -17.90 6.55
C SER A 151 -2.76 -19.00 5.88
N VAL A 152 -2.89 -19.13 4.55
CA VAL A 152 -2.21 -20.16 3.74
C VAL A 152 -0.72 -20.23 4.06
N TRP A 153 -0.08 -19.06 4.14
CA TRP A 153 1.33 -18.94 4.48
C TRP A 153 1.65 -19.42 5.90
N ASN A 154 0.90 -18.93 6.90
CA ASN A 154 1.19 -19.23 8.30
C ASN A 154 0.97 -20.71 8.65
N VAL A 155 -0.06 -21.34 8.07
CA VAL A 155 -0.28 -22.80 8.20
C VAL A 155 0.88 -23.58 7.58
N GLY A 156 1.31 -23.21 6.37
CA GLY A 156 2.45 -23.84 5.70
C GLY A 156 3.77 -23.71 6.48
N GLN A 157 3.99 -22.59 7.18
CA GLN A 157 5.14 -22.45 8.10
C GLN A 157 4.99 -23.32 9.35
N GLY A 158 3.77 -23.46 9.89
CA GLY A 158 3.49 -24.31 11.05
C GLY A 158 3.78 -25.79 10.80
N GLU A 159 3.40 -26.30 9.62
CA GLU A 159 3.67 -27.68 9.21
C GLU A 159 5.18 -27.93 9.06
N VAL A 160 5.90 -27.03 8.39
CA VAL A 160 7.36 -27.11 8.21
C VAL A 160 8.12 -27.10 9.54
N ASN A 161 7.67 -26.32 10.52
CA ASN A 161 8.33 -26.23 11.83
C ASN A 161 7.93 -27.39 12.79
N SER A 162 6.98 -28.23 12.39
CA SER A 162 6.52 -29.40 13.16
C SER A 162 7.14 -30.72 12.70
N GLU A 163 7.90 -30.72 11.59
CA GLU A 163 8.71 -31.85 11.17
C GLU A 163 10.06 -31.88 11.95
N PRO A 164 10.41 -32.99 12.59
CA PRO A 164 11.59 -33.12 13.48
C PRO A 164 12.94 -33.14 12.76
#